data_AF-A0A964AP34-F1
#
_entry.id   AF-A0A964AP34-F1
#
_cell.length_a   1.000
_cell.length_b   1.000
_cell.length_c   1.000
_cell.angle_alpha   90.00
_cell.angle_beta   90.00
_cell.angle_gamma   90.00
#
_symmetry.space_group_name_H-M   'P 1'
#
loop_
_entity.id
_entity.type
_entity.pdbx_description
1 polymer ?
#
loop_
_entity_poly.entity_id
_entity_poly.type
_entity_poly.pdbx_seq_one_letter_code
_entity_poly.pdbx_strand_id
1 'polypeptide(L)' 'MRLFLTLLLALTALTACGADLGEPCTTDEDCAGDLICHEHEDGDMVCEDEHAHDHDEE' A
#
# COMPACT_ATOMS: atom_id res chain seq x y z
N MET A 1 3.89 -1.97 -31.17
CA MET A 1 4.02 -0.78 -30.29
C MET A 1 2.78 -0.49 -29.45
N ARG A 2 1.55 -0.70 -29.95
CA ARG A 2 0.31 -0.45 -29.15
C ARG A 2 0.13 -1.37 -27.94
N LEU A 3 0.58 -2.63 -28.03
CA LEU A 3 0.49 -3.62 -26.95
C LEU A 3 1.30 -3.25 -25.70
N PHE A 4 2.43 -2.56 -25.89
CA PHE A 4 3.29 -2.12 -24.78
C PHE A 4 2.65 -0.96 -24.02
N LEU A 5 2.01 -0.02 -24.73
CA LEU A 5 1.28 1.08 -24.11
C LEU A 5 0.08 0.58 -23.30
N THR A 6 -0.67 -0.40 -23.82
CA THR A 6 -1.81 -0.97 -23.09
C THR A 6 -1.38 -1.78 -21.88
N LEU A 7 -0.23 -2.46 -21.95
CA LEU A 7 0.32 -3.21 -20.83
C LEU A 7 0.80 -2.27 -19.71
N LEU A 8 1.52 -1.20 -20.07
CA LEU A 8 1.96 -0.17 -19.12
C LEU A 8 0.79 0.52 -18.43
N LEU A 9 -0.25 0.88 -19.18
CA LEU A 9 -1.48 1.48 -18.63
C LEU A 9 -2.22 0.52 -17.68
N ALA A 10 -2.26 -0.77 -18.00
CA ALA A 10 -2.85 -1.79 -17.13
C ALA A 10 -2.02 -2.01 -15.86
N LEU A 11 -0.68 -2.00 -15.95
CA LEU A 11 0.19 -2.04 -14.78
C LEU A 11 -0.04 -0.83 -13.86
N THR A 12 -0.11 0.39 -14.42
CA THR A 12 -0.38 1.60 -13.63
C THR A 12 -1.79 1.64 -13.04
N ALA A 13 -2.77 1.03 -13.71
CA ALA A 13 -4.14 0.92 -13.17
C ALA A 13 -4.26 -0.17 -12.10
N LEU A 14 -3.39 -1.19 -12.14
CA LEU A 14 -3.29 -2.19 -11.08
C LEU A 14 -2.78 -1.56 -9.78
N THR A 15 -1.91 -0.55 -9.87
CA THR A 15 -1.44 0.28 -8.74
C THR A 15 -2.52 1.21 -8.18
N ALA A 16 -3.69 1.33 -8.81
CA ALA A 16 -4.82 2.13 -8.32
C ALA A 16 -5.83 1.32 -7.48
N CYS A 17 -5.52 0.05 -7.21
CA CYS A 17 -6.15 -0.73 -6.17
C CYS A 17 -5.19 -0.66 -4.98
N GLY A 18 -5.61 -0.09 -3.85
CA GLY A 18 -4.71 0.17 -2.72
C GLY A 18 -3.84 -1.06 -2.38
N ALA A 19 -2.60 -0.79 -2.05
CA ALA A 19 -1.60 -1.74 -1.60
C ALA A 19 -2.11 -2.46 -0.33
N ASP A 20 -1.93 -3.79 -0.31
CA ASP A 20 -2.37 -4.64 0.79
C ASP A 20 -1.39 -4.58 1.98
N LEU A 21 -1.69 -5.24 3.10
CA LEU A 21 -0.84 -5.15 4.29
C LEU A 21 0.59 -5.66 4.03
N GLY A 22 1.59 -4.86 4.38
CA GLY A 22 3.00 -5.14 4.16
C GLY A 22 3.50 -4.85 2.74
N GLU A 23 2.66 -4.30 1.86
CA GLU A 23 3.12 -3.78 0.57
C GLU A 23 3.78 -2.40 0.70
N PRO A 24 4.72 -2.05 -0.20
CA PRO A 24 5.39 -0.76 -0.19
C PRO A 24 4.42 0.36 -0.53
N CYS A 25 4.52 1.48 0.19
CA CYS A 25 3.67 2.65 0.02
C CYS A 25 4.48 3.94 -0.06
N THR A 26 3.85 5.01 -0.54
CA THR A 26 4.44 6.36 -0.49
C THR A 26 3.61 7.34 0.34
N THR A 27 2.32 7.06 0.46
CA THR A 27 1.32 7.84 1.16
C THR A 27 0.21 6.90 1.66
N ASP A 28 -0.57 7.33 2.66
CA ASP A 28 -1.73 6.56 3.15
C ASP A 28 -2.76 6.28 2.03
N GLU A 29 -2.84 7.17 1.04
CA GLU A 29 -3.73 7.01 -0.13
C GLU A 29 -3.32 5.85 -1.05
N ASP A 30 -2.09 5.37 -0.95
CA ASP A 30 -1.62 4.18 -1.65
C ASP A 30 -2.15 2.90 -0.99
N CYS A 31 -2.52 2.92 0.29
CA CYS A 31 -2.89 1.74 1.05
C CYS A 31 -4.40 1.41 0.92
N ALA A 32 -4.73 0.12 0.95
CA ALA A 32 -6.12 -0.32 0.86
C ALA A 32 -6.88 -0.13 2.17
N GLY A 33 -8.06 0.50 2.10
CA GLY A 33 -9.00 0.53 3.22
C GLY A 33 -8.52 1.41 4.38
N ASP A 34 -8.40 0.82 5.56
CA ASP A 34 -8.02 1.49 6.82
C ASP A 34 -6.51 1.32 7.15
N LEU A 35 -5.72 0.88 6.17
CA LEU A 35 -4.27 0.78 6.27
C LEU A 35 -3.62 2.15 6.17
N ILE A 36 -2.56 2.38 6.95
CA ILE A 36 -1.74 3.58 6.90
C ILE A 36 -0.33 3.27 6.39
N CYS A 37 0.33 4.24 5.78
CA CYS A 37 1.69 4.10 5.28
C CYS A 37 2.69 4.50 6.38
N HIS A 38 3.45 3.52 6.89
CA HIS A 38 4.43 3.73 7.96
C HIS A 38 5.84 3.36 7.52
N GLU A 39 6.84 4.14 7.96
CA GLU A 39 8.26 3.79 7.83
C GLU A 39 8.62 2.61 8.75
N HIS A 40 9.05 1.50 8.16
CA HIS A 40 9.57 0.32 8.85
C HIS A 40 10.99 0.57 9.38
N GLU A 41 11.47 -0.25 10.31
CA GLU A 41 12.80 -0.10 10.92
C GLU A 41 13.98 -0.16 9.92
N ASP A 42 13.76 -0.81 8.78
CA ASP A 42 14.72 -0.90 7.67
C ASP A 42 14.79 0.39 6.82
N GLY A 43 13.92 1.36 7.07
CA GLY A 43 13.79 2.62 6.32
C GLY A 43 12.89 2.52 5.08
N ASP A 44 12.19 1.40 4.91
CA ASP A 44 11.21 1.18 3.84
C ASP A 44 9.81 1.61 4.32
N MET A 45 9.02 2.27 3.47
CA MET A 45 7.63 2.62 3.81
C MET A 45 6.67 1.53 3.35
N VAL A 46 5.85 1.01 4.28
CA VAL A 46 4.91 -0.10 4.05
C VAL A 46 3.53 0.17 4.65
N CYS A 47 2.49 -0.43 4.08
CA CYS A 47 1.14 -0.34 4.60
C CYS A 47 0.95 -1.21 5.84
N GLU A 48 0.52 -0.62 6.95
CA GLU A 48 0.24 -1.29 8.23
C GLU A 48 -1.16 -0.95 8.74
N ASP A 49 -1.77 -1.86 9.50
CA ASP A 49 -3.06 -1.60 10.15
C ASP A 49 -2.90 -0.53 11.24
N GLU A 50 -3.69 0.55 11.16
CA GLU A 50 -3.70 1.59 12.20
C GLU A 50 -4.17 1.04 13.57
N HIS A 51 -4.86 -0.11 13.57
CA HIS A 51 -5.56 -0.68 14.73
C HIS A 51 -4.77 -1.73 15.53
N ALA A 52 -3.54 -2.05 15.15
CA ALA A 52 -2.72 -3.01 15.89
C ALA A 52 -2.25 -2.50 17.27
N HIS A 53 -2.54 -1.23 17.62
CA HIS A 53 -2.09 -0.62 18.88
C HIS A 53 -3.10 -0.62 20.02
N ASP A 54 -4.37 -1.01 19.80
CA ASP A 54 -5.42 -0.96 20.83
C ASP A 54 -6.16 -2.31 20.96
N HIS A 55 -5.51 -3.35 21.50
CA HIS A 55 -6.26 -4.45 22.14
C HIS A 55 -5.42 -5.33 23.10
N ASP A 56 -4.88 -4.73 24.16
CA ASP A 56 -4.55 -5.46 25.40
C ASP A 56 -5.09 -4.64 26.60
N GLU A 57 -6.39 -4.38 26.61
CA GLU A 57 -7.11 -4.07 27.85
C GLU A 57 -7.82 -5.34 28.33
N GLU A 58 -7.12 -6.25 29.03
CA GLU A 58 -7.70 -7.15 30.05
C GLU A 58 -6.77 -7.36 31.25
#